data_AF-A0A7W6HEJ7-F1
#
_entry.id   AF-A0A7W6HEJ7-F1
#
_cell.length_a   1.000
_cell.length_b   1.000
_cell.length_c   1.000
_cell.angle_alpha   90.00
_cell.angle_beta   90.00
_cell.angle_gamma   90.00
#
_symmetry.space_group_name_H-M   'P 1'
#
loop_
_entity.id
_entity.type
_entity.pdbx_description
1 polymer ?
#
loop_
_entity_poly.entity_id
_entity_poly.type
_entity_poly.pdbx_seq_one_letter_code
_entity_poly.pdbx_strand_id
1 'polypeptide(L)' 'MARRPLDPREAAEAMFKPSTPAATGRVRETPGAIPAGREMVSLRIDRDVLAHFQDDGPGWQDRMNAALRQAAGL' A
#
# COMPACT_ATOMS: atom_id res chain seq x y z
N MET A 1 -2.89 53.28 -11.80
CA MET A 1 -1.81 52.74 -10.96
C MET A 1 -2.16 51.30 -10.62
N ALA A 2 -1.52 50.34 -11.30
CA ALA A 2 -1.79 48.91 -11.10
C ALA A 2 -1.19 48.46 -9.76
N ARG A 3 -2.01 47.84 -8.89
CA ARG A 3 -1.51 47.03 -7.79
C ARG A 3 -1.83 45.58 -8.11
N ARG A 4 -0.79 44.89 -8.59
CA ARG A 4 -0.76 43.46 -8.90
C ARG A 4 -1.20 42.66 -7.66
N PRO A 5 -2.04 41.63 -7.80
CA PRO A 5 -2.49 40.82 -6.67
C PRO A 5 -1.34 39.96 -6.12
N LEU A 6 -1.34 39.86 -4.78
CA LEU A 6 -0.81 38.80 -3.91
C LEU A 6 0.26 37.88 -4.54
N ASP A 7 1.49 37.96 -4.03
CA ASP A 7 2.64 37.17 -4.46
C ASP A 7 2.30 35.66 -4.57
N PRO A 8 2.26 35.09 -5.80
CA PRO A 8 1.85 33.70 -6.02
C PRO A 8 2.82 32.68 -5.42
N ARG A 9 4.05 33.11 -5.09
CA ARG A 9 5.03 32.29 -4.38
C ARG A 9 4.66 32.05 -2.93
N GLU A 10 4.16 33.06 -2.23
CA GLU A 10 3.85 32.97 -0.80
C GLU A 10 2.63 32.05 -0.55
N ALA A 11 1.65 32.10 -1.46
CA ALA A 11 0.51 31.18 -1.45
C ALA A 11 0.90 29.70 -1.67
N ALA A 12 1.95 29.43 -2.46
CA ALA A 12 2.43 28.08 -2.73
C ALA A 12 3.21 27.48 -1.55
N GLU A 13 4.00 28.31 -0.85
CA GLU A 13 4.79 27.88 0.31
C GLU A 13 3.92 27.56 1.54
N ALA A 14 2.76 28.21 1.68
CA ALA A 14 1.80 27.90 2.74
C ALA A 14 1.16 26.50 2.61
N MET A 15 1.06 25.97 1.38
CA MET A 15 0.46 24.67 1.09
C MET A 15 1.43 23.50 1.24
N PHE A 16 2.74 23.77 1.27
CA PHE A 16 3.79 22.75 1.27
C PHE A 16 4.45 22.58 2.65
N LYS A 17 3.65 22.60 3.72
CA LYS A 17 4.11 22.18 5.05
C LYS A 17 4.09 20.65 5.12
N PRO A 18 5.22 19.96 5.34
CA PRO A 18 5.21 18.51 5.52
C PRO A 18 4.59 18.18 6.89
N SER A 19 3.38 17.63 6.88
CA SER A 19 2.77 17.06 8.08
C SER A 19 3.40 15.69 8.33
N THR A 20 4.24 15.60 9.35
CA THR A 20 4.86 14.36 9.82
C THR A 20 3.78 13.36 10.26
N PRO A 21 3.66 12.16 9.66
CA PRO A 21 2.82 11.13 10.25
C PRO A 21 3.49 10.61 11.53
N ALA A 22 2.79 10.77 12.65
CA ALA A 22 3.19 10.21 13.94
C ALA A 22 3.38 8.69 13.83
N ALA A 23 4.49 8.22 14.38
CA ALA A 23 4.89 6.82 14.40
C ALA A 23 3.75 5.90 14.89
N THR A 24 3.34 4.97 14.03
CA THR A 24 2.43 3.88 14.35
C THR A 24 3.02 3.00 15.45
N GLY A 25 2.24 2.75 16.49
CA GLY A 25 2.62 2.04 17.70
C GLY A 25 3.28 0.67 17.46
N ARG A 26 4.28 0.37 18.29
CA ARG A 26 4.94 -0.94 18.38
C ARG A 26 3.90 -1.98 18.83
N VAL A 27 3.36 -2.75 17.89
CA VAL A 27 2.57 -3.95 18.18
C VAL A 27 3.54 -5.01 18.73
N ARG A 28 3.19 -5.55 19.89
CA ARG A 28 3.96 -6.54 20.63
C ARG A 28 3.80 -7.88 19.90
N GLU A 29 4.86 -8.33 19.24
CA GLU A 29 4.84 -9.56 18.45
C GLU A 29 4.66 -10.76 19.37
N THR A 30 3.58 -11.51 19.14
CA THR A 30 3.29 -12.76 19.85
C THR A 30 4.05 -13.87 19.11
N PRO A 31 4.79 -14.77 19.76
CA PRO A 31 5.53 -15.82 19.07
C PRO A 31 4.52 -16.77 18.38
N GLY A 32 4.48 -16.74 17.05
CA GLY A 32 3.46 -17.44 16.23
C GLY A 32 2.62 -16.51 15.36
N ALA A 33 2.71 -15.19 15.53
CA ALA A 33 2.15 -14.24 14.58
C ALA A 33 2.97 -14.29 13.28
N ILE A 34 2.32 -14.65 12.16
CA ILE A 34 2.86 -14.39 10.82
C ILE A 34 3.33 -12.92 10.80
N PRO A 35 4.55 -12.61 10.35
CA PRO A 35 5.07 -11.25 10.34
C PRO A 35 4.01 -10.32 9.80
N ALA A 36 3.62 -9.33 10.61
CA ALA A 36 2.46 -8.49 10.33
C ALA A 36 2.78 -7.58 9.14
N GLY A 37 2.49 -8.05 7.93
CA GLY A 37 2.76 -7.32 6.70
C GLY A 37 2.59 -8.16 5.45
N ARG A 38 2.43 -7.48 4.31
CA ARG A 38 2.58 -8.10 2.97
C ARG A 38 3.95 -7.69 2.46
N GLU A 39 4.76 -8.65 2.06
CA GLU A 39 6.05 -8.38 1.42
C GLU A 39 5.87 -8.40 -0.10
N MET A 40 6.36 -7.37 -0.78
CA MET A 40 6.38 -7.35 -2.24
C MET A 40 7.58 -8.15 -2.72
N VAL A 41 7.30 -9.36 -3.23
CA VAL A 41 8.33 -10.25 -3.76
C VAL A 41 8.22 -10.37 -5.28
N SER A 42 9.36 -10.56 -5.95
CA SER A 42 9.39 -10.88 -7.38
C SER A 42 9.28 -12.40 -7.57
N LEU A 43 8.07 -12.88 -7.82
CA LEU A 43 7.77 -14.30 -8.07
C LEU A 43 7.32 -14.49 -9.53
N ARG A 44 7.75 -15.59 -10.16
CA ARG A 44 7.23 -16.00 -11.48
C ARG A 44 5.95 -16.82 -11.27
N ILE A 45 4.88 -16.38 -11.91
CA ILE A 45 3.56 -17.02 -11.91
C ILE A 45 3.21 -17.33 -13.37
N ASP A 46 2.61 -18.50 -13.60
CA ASP A 46 2.10 -18.89 -14.91
C ASP A 46 0.97 -17.95 -15.37
N ARG A 47 0.88 -17.73 -16.68
CA ARG A 47 -0.03 -16.73 -17.25
C ARG A 47 -1.50 -17.08 -17.08
N ASP A 48 -1.84 -18.35 -17.16
CA ASP A 48 -3.18 -18.89 -16.95
C ASP A 48 -3.63 -18.74 -15.50
N VAL A 49 -2.77 -19.06 -14.54
CA VAL A 49 -3.02 -18.86 -13.10
C VAL A 49 -3.25 -17.38 -12.82
N LEU A 50 -2.38 -16.52 -13.35
CA LEU A 50 -2.51 -15.08 -13.16
C LEU A 50 -3.82 -14.53 -13.77
N ALA A 51 -4.18 -15.01 -14.97
CA ALA A 51 -5.42 -14.63 -15.63
C ALA A 51 -6.65 -15.07 -14.84
N HIS A 52 -6.64 -16.31 -14.32
CA HIS A 52 -7.73 -16.85 -13.49
C HIS A 52 -8.03 -15.94 -12.30
N PHE A 53 -7.02 -15.53 -11.53
CA PHE A 53 -7.25 -14.65 -10.39
C PHE A 53 -7.67 -13.23 -10.82
N GLN A 54 -7.08 -12.68 -11.89
CA GLN A 54 -7.40 -11.34 -12.38
C GLN A 54 -8.82 -11.21 -12.94
N ASP A 55 -9.37 -12.26 -13.54
CA ASP A 55 -10.72 -12.26 -14.14
C ASP A 55 -11.82 -12.02 -13.09
N ASP A 56 -11.62 -12.52 -11.87
CA ASP A 56 -12.51 -12.29 -10.72
C ASP A 56 -12.52 -10.80 -10.24
N GLY A 57 -11.75 -9.91 -10.87
CA GLY A 57 -11.81 -8.47 -10.66
C GLY A 57 -11.00 -7.93 -9.46
N PRO A 58 -11.35 -6.75 -8.92
CA PRO A 58 -10.62 -6.10 -7.83
C PRO A 58 -10.40 -7.02 -6.62
N GLY A 59 -9.21 -6.94 -6.00
CA GLY A 59 -8.84 -7.80 -4.87
C GLY A 59 -8.32 -9.19 -5.25
N TRP A 60 -8.02 -9.44 -6.53
CA TRP A 60 -7.46 -10.71 -6.97
C TRP A 60 -6.17 -11.13 -6.25
N GLN A 61 -5.32 -10.18 -5.85
CA GLN A 61 -4.11 -10.47 -5.08
C GLN A 61 -4.43 -11.01 -3.67
N ASP A 62 -5.48 -10.50 -3.04
CA ASP A 62 -5.94 -10.98 -1.74
C ASP A 62 -6.48 -12.41 -1.84
N ARG A 63 -7.23 -12.73 -2.90
CA ARG A 63 -7.69 -14.11 -3.18
C ARG A 63 -6.52 -15.04 -3.47
N MET A 64 -5.55 -14.61 -4.28
CA MET A 64 -4.34 -15.39 -4.54
C MET A 64 -3.57 -15.66 -3.25
N ASN A 65 -3.43 -14.66 -2.39
CA ASN A 65 -2.77 -14.82 -1.09
C ASN A 65 -3.56 -15.74 -0.14
N ALA A 66 -4.90 -15.70 -0.16
CA ALA A 66 -5.73 -16.62 0.59
C ALA A 66 -5.56 -18.07 0.12
N ALA A 67 -5.54 -18.31 -1.20
CA ALA A 67 -5.27 -19.63 -1.77
C ALA A 67 -3.87 -20.16 -1.38
N LEU A 68 -2.85 -19.29 -1.40
CA LEU A 68 -1.50 -19.63 -0.98
C LEU A 68 -1.44 -20.00 0.51
N ARG A 69 -2.17 -19.28 1.38
CA ARG A 69 -2.28 -19.63 2.81
C ARG A 69 -2.94 -20.99 3.01
N GLN A 70 -4.06 -21.24 2.34
CA GLN A 70 -4.73 -22.54 2.40
C GLN A 70 -3.83 -23.69 1.94
N ALA A 71 -3.09 -23.50 0.84
CA ALA A 71 -2.14 -24.49 0.35
C ALA A 71 -0.95 -24.73 1.30
N ALA A 72 -0.52 -23.68 2.02
CA ALA A 72 0.54 -23.76 3.02
C ALA A 72 0.05 -24.27 4.40
N GLY A 73 -1.26 -24.41 4.61
CA GLY A 73 -1.86 -24.77 5.90
C GLY A 73 -1.84 -23.64 6.95
N LEU A 74 -1.85 -22.39 6.49
CA LEU A 74 -1.85 -21.15 7.30
C LEU A 74 -3.24 -20.53 7.45
#